data_AF-A0A2L0NA88-F1
#
_entry.id   AF-A0A2L0NA88-F1
#
_cell.length_a   1.000
_cell.length_b   1.000
_cell.length_c   1.000
_cell.angle_alpha   90.00
_cell.angle_beta   90.00
_cell.angle_gamma   90.00
#
_symmetry.space_group_name_H-M   'P 1'
#
loop_
_entity.id
_entity.type
_entity.pdbx_description
1 polymer ?
#
loop_
_entity_poly.entity_id
_entity_poly.type
_entity_poly.pdbx_seq_one_letter_code
_entity_poly.pdbx_strand_id
1 'polypeptide(L)'
;MDLPVMPPVAPMLAKSVAEIPPGMQYEAKWDGFRTVVFRDGDEVELGSRTGKPLTRYFPEVVEALKHELPPRCVLDGEVVIAREGRLRFEELLERIHPAASRVAMLAERTPASFVAFDLLALGDDSLLDEPLSVRRPALEAALAGAADPVFTALASTDRDLARSWFAEYEGAGLDGVVAKPLDQPYRPGERTMFKIKHERTADCVVAGYREHKSGPVVGSLLLGINDAEGRLQHVGVCAAFPMARRRELAEELAPLRMDDPSGHPWGAWADEAAHAGARLPGAVSRWTGGKDLSWVALRPERVAEVAYDHMEGTRFRHTAQFRRWRPDRTPESCTYAQLEEPVSYDLARVLGR
;
A
#
# COMPACT_ATOMS: atom_id res chain seq x y z
N MET A 1 27.52 -13.93 -1.11
CA MET A 1 27.48 -12.47 -0.99
C MET A 1 28.39 -11.99 0.13
N ASP A 2 29.27 -11.02 -0.16
CA ASP A 2 30.11 -10.31 0.81
C ASP A 2 30.14 -8.80 0.46
N LEU A 3 29.24 -8.06 1.10
CA LEU A 3 29.03 -6.63 0.87
C LEU A 3 29.25 -5.86 2.17
N PRO A 4 29.67 -4.59 2.11
CA PRO A 4 29.81 -3.75 3.31
C PRO A 4 28.48 -3.51 4.04
N VAL A 5 27.35 -3.81 3.38
CA VAL A 5 26.00 -3.82 3.95
C VAL A 5 25.35 -5.18 3.61
N MET A 6 25.28 -6.07 4.60
CA MET A 6 24.79 -7.44 4.42
C MET A 6 23.27 -7.56 4.60
N PRO A 7 22.58 -8.46 3.85
CA PRO A 7 21.19 -8.79 4.12
C PRO A 7 21.04 -9.53 5.47
N PRO A 8 19.93 -9.36 6.20
CA PRO A 8 18.82 -8.45 5.90
C PRO A 8 19.06 -7.03 6.43
N VAL A 9 18.65 -6.03 5.65
CA VAL A 9 18.54 -4.62 6.09
C VAL A 9 17.08 -4.24 6.18
N ALA A 10 16.66 -3.70 7.33
CA ALA A 10 15.33 -3.14 7.49
C ALA A 10 15.24 -1.79 6.77
N PRO A 11 14.26 -1.55 5.88
CA PRO A 11 14.15 -0.25 5.23
C PRO A 11 13.87 0.89 6.21
N MET A 12 14.43 2.06 5.94
CA MET A 12 14.09 3.32 6.61
C MET A 12 12.63 3.70 6.27
N LEU A 13 11.90 4.24 7.23
CA LEU A 13 10.44 4.41 7.17
C LEU A 13 10.00 5.88 7.25
N ALA A 14 8.77 6.14 6.81
CA ALA A 14 8.18 7.48 6.82
C ALA A 14 7.02 7.64 7.84
N LYS A 15 6.95 8.80 8.50
CA LYS A 15 5.81 9.28 9.30
C LYS A 15 4.79 9.94 8.39
N SER A 16 3.50 9.75 8.67
CA SER A 16 2.46 10.49 7.94
C SER A 16 2.42 11.93 8.44
N VAL A 17 2.39 12.89 7.52
CA VAL A 17 2.15 14.31 7.80
C VAL A 17 1.13 14.87 6.80
N ALA A 18 0.38 15.89 7.21
CA ALA A 18 -0.69 16.46 6.39
C ALA A 18 -0.16 17.35 5.26
N GLU A 19 0.97 18.04 5.49
CA GLU A 19 1.54 18.99 4.55
C GLU A 19 2.96 18.61 4.16
N ILE A 20 3.35 18.94 2.92
CA ILE A 20 4.72 18.77 2.43
C ILE A 20 5.64 19.69 3.24
N PRO A 21 6.55 19.19 4.08
CA PRO A 21 7.44 20.03 4.89
C PRO A 21 8.46 20.77 4.00
N PRO A 22 8.89 22.00 4.32
CA PRO A 22 9.89 22.72 3.54
C PRO A 22 11.32 22.19 3.75
N GLY A 23 12.24 22.50 2.83
CA GLY A 23 13.68 22.28 3.01
C GLY A 23 14.13 20.82 2.95
N MET A 24 13.43 19.98 2.19
CA MET A 24 13.71 18.56 2.06
C MET A 24 13.88 18.16 0.59
N GLN A 25 14.42 16.96 0.36
CA GLN A 25 14.26 16.30 -0.93
C GLN A 25 12.87 15.66 -0.98
N TYR A 26 12.20 15.83 -2.11
CA TYR A 26 10.90 15.28 -2.40
C TYR A 26 11.00 14.24 -3.50
N GLU A 27 10.23 13.17 -3.38
CA GLU A 27 10.11 12.10 -4.37
C GLU A 27 8.65 11.70 -4.51
N ALA A 28 8.26 11.29 -5.72
CA ALA A 28 6.96 10.65 -5.90
C ALA A 28 6.87 9.37 -5.05
N LYS A 29 5.72 9.14 -4.42
CA LYS A 29 5.49 7.95 -3.61
C LYS A 29 5.06 6.80 -4.50
N TRP A 30 5.98 5.86 -4.72
CA TRP A 30 5.74 4.64 -5.47
C TRP A 30 4.85 3.67 -4.71
N ASP A 31 3.99 2.99 -5.46
CA ASP A 31 3.04 2.04 -4.92
C ASP A 31 3.33 0.63 -5.44
N GLY A 32 4.16 -0.10 -4.69
CA GLY A 32 4.58 -1.45 -5.05
C GLY A 32 5.05 -2.26 -3.84
N PHE A 33 6.06 -3.10 -4.06
CA PHE A 33 6.76 -3.81 -2.99
C PHE A 33 8.10 -3.16 -2.71
N ARG A 34 8.20 -2.51 -1.56
CA ARG A 34 9.47 -2.05 -0.99
C ARG A 34 10.49 -3.17 -0.95
N THR A 35 11.60 -2.97 -1.66
CA THR A 35 12.61 -4.00 -1.93
C THR A 35 14.01 -3.40 -1.78
N VAL A 36 14.79 -3.99 -0.87
CA VAL A 36 16.24 -3.74 -0.79
C VAL A 36 16.91 -4.76 -1.69
N VAL A 37 17.67 -4.26 -2.67
CA VAL A 37 18.46 -5.08 -3.61
C VAL A 37 19.87 -5.18 -3.08
N PHE A 38 20.38 -6.40 -2.99
CA PHE A 38 21.78 -6.68 -2.72
C PHE A 38 22.36 -7.37 -3.96
N ARG A 39 23.43 -6.84 -4.52
CA ARG A 39 24.12 -7.44 -5.66
C ARG A 39 25.61 -7.56 -5.37
N ASP A 40 26.14 -8.76 -5.58
CA ASP A 40 27.56 -9.09 -5.49
C ASP A 40 27.95 -10.02 -6.66
N GLY A 41 28.49 -9.43 -7.72
CA GLY A 41 28.68 -10.09 -9.01
C GLY A 41 27.35 -10.53 -9.64
N ASP A 42 27.24 -11.84 -9.84
CA ASP A 42 26.04 -12.50 -10.37
C ASP A 42 25.05 -12.94 -9.26
N GLU A 43 25.42 -12.79 -7.99
CA GLU A 43 24.54 -13.07 -6.87
C GLU A 43 23.66 -11.86 -6.57
N VAL A 44 22.34 -12.02 -6.69
CA VAL A 44 21.35 -10.97 -6.44
C VAL A 44 20.31 -11.46 -5.45
N GLU A 45 20.11 -10.69 -4.37
CA GLU A 45 19.06 -10.93 -3.39
C GLU A 45 18.10 -9.73 -3.30
N LEU A 46 16.80 -10.04 -3.21
CA LEU A 46 15.75 -9.05 -3.01
C LEU A 46 15.15 -9.24 -1.61
N GLY A 47 15.30 -8.26 -0.74
CA GLY A 47 14.74 -8.24 0.61
C GLY A 47 13.47 -7.40 0.68
N SER A 48 12.36 -7.96 1.14
CA SER A 48 11.14 -7.18 1.41
C SER A 48 11.31 -6.24 2.61
N ARG A 49 10.35 -5.32 2.77
CA ARG A 49 10.17 -4.52 3.99
C ARG A 49 10.27 -5.27 5.32
N THR A 50 9.87 -6.54 5.36
CA THR A 50 9.88 -7.37 6.59
C THR A 50 11.08 -8.33 6.65
N GLY A 51 12.09 -8.15 5.79
CA GLY A 51 13.26 -9.02 5.71
C GLY A 51 13.00 -10.37 5.04
N LYS A 52 11.78 -10.62 4.55
CA LYS A 52 11.47 -11.85 3.79
C LYS A 52 12.08 -11.80 2.40
N PRO A 53 12.63 -12.91 1.88
CA PRO A 53 13.20 -12.96 0.54
C PRO A 53 12.11 -12.83 -0.52
N LEU A 54 12.36 -11.97 -1.49
CA LEU A 54 11.53 -11.73 -2.67
C LEU A 54 12.12 -12.31 -3.96
N THR A 55 13.41 -12.68 -3.96
CA THR A 55 14.20 -13.05 -5.15
C THR A 55 13.48 -14.03 -6.08
N ARG A 56 12.96 -15.13 -5.53
CA ARG A 56 12.30 -16.18 -6.33
C ARG A 56 11.01 -15.75 -7.02
N TYR A 57 10.40 -14.64 -6.60
CA TYR A 57 9.13 -14.16 -7.11
C TYR A 57 9.29 -13.20 -8.29
N PHE A 58 10.51 -12.71 -8.54
CA PHE A 58 10.80 -11.72 -9.57
C PHE A 58 12.07 -12.10 -10.36
N PRO A 59 12.12 -13.29 -10.99
CA PRO A 59 13.29 -13.72 -11.75
C PRO A 59 13.69 -12.75 -12.86
N GLU A 60 12.72 -12.13 -13.53
CA GLU A 60 12.92 -11.11 -14.56
C GLU A 60 13.60 -9.85 -14.03
N VAL A 61 13.24 -9.43 -12.81
CA VAL A 61 13.86 -8.27 -12.15
C VAL A 61 15.29 -8.64 -11.74
N VAL A 62 15.52 -9.85 -11.24
CA VAL A 62 16.86 -10.34 -10.89
C VAL A 62 17.80 -10.27 -12.10
N GLU A 63 17.37 -10.77 -13.26
CA GLU A 63 18.19 -10.72 -14.48
C GLU A 63 18.43 -9.28 -14.96
N ALA A 64 17.40 -8.42 -14.92
CA ALA A 64 17.57 -7.00 -15.23
C ALA A 64 18.58 -6.32 -14.30
N LEU A 65 18.50 -6.57 -12.98
CA LEU A 65 19.42 -5.97 -12.00
C LEU A 65 20.87 -6.45 -12.18
N LYS A 66 21.10 -7.67 -12.69
CA LYS A 66 22.44 -8.14 -13.07
C LYS A 66 23.00 -7.41 -14.29
N HIS A 67 22.15 -6.99 -15.22
CA HIS A 67 22.60 -6.28 -16.40
C HIS A 67 22.81 -4.79 -16.13
N GLU A 68 21.87 -4.16 -15.44
CA GLU A 68 21.76 -2.69 -15.35
C GLU A 68 22.53 -2.08 -14.16
N LEU A 69 22.76 -2.84 -13.08
CA LEU A 69 23.41 -2.29 -11.89
C LEU A 69 24.95 -2.37 -11.95
N PRO A 70 25.67 -1.63 -11.08
CA PRO A 70 27.04 -1.94 -10.75
C PRO A 70 27.18 -3.38 -10.22
N PRO A 71 28.33 -4.04 -10.41
CA PRO A 71 28.52 -5.43 -9.99
C PRO A 71 28.47 -5.63 -8.48
N ARG A 72 28.74 -4.60 -7.67
CA ARG A 72 28.69 -4.65 -6.21
C ARG A 72 27.97 -3.42 -5.67
N CYS A 73 26.74 -3.58 -5.21
CA CYS A 73 25.95 -2.47 -4.68
C CYS A 73 24.78 -2.95 -3.81
N VAL A 74 24.30 -2.05 -2.95
CA VAL A 74 23.04 -2.23 -2.20
C VAL A 74 22.14 -1.04 -2.45
N LEU A 75 20.93 -1.28 -2.96
CA LEU A 75 19.96 -0.25 -3.31
C LEU A 75 18.68 -0.43 -2.51
N ASP A 76 18.03 0.68 -2.18
CA ASP A 76 16.67 0.68 -1.65
C ASP A 76 15.73 1.23 -2.71
N GLY A 77 14.67 0.47 -3.02
CA GLY A 77 13.77 0.76 -4.13
C GLY A 77 12.39 0.13 -3.99
N GLU A 78 11.59 0.27 -5.03
CA GLU A 78 10.26 -0.32 -5.13
C GLU A 78 10.21 -1.25 -6.35
N VAL A 79 9.75 -2.49 -6.16
CA VAL A 79 9.35 -3.34 -7.28
C VAL A 79 7.91 -2.98 -7.65
N VAL A 80 7.70 -2.66 -8.92
CA VAL A 80 6.42 -2.17 -9.43
C VAL A 80 5.99 -2.94 -10.68
N ILE A 81 4.69 -3.02 -10.96
CA ILE A 81 4.19 -3.44 -12.28
C ILE A 81 3.46 -2.24 -12.87
N ALA A 82 3.85 -1.83 -14.07
CA ALA A 82 3.22 -0.75 -14.82
C ALA A 82 2.51 -1.33 -16.04
N ARG A 83 1.20 -1.07 -16.18
CA ARG A 83 0.44 -1.36 -17.41
C ARG A 83 -0.51 -0.23 -17.71
N GLU A 84 -0.71 0.05 -19.01
CA GLU A 84 -1.66 1.07 -19.48
C GLU A 84 -1.46 2.42 -18.76
N GLY A 85 -0.20 2.83 -18.61
CA GLY A 85 0.17 4.10 -17.98
C GLY A 85 -0.09 4.20 -16.47
N ARG A 86 -0.32 3.10 -15.75
CA ARG A 86 -0.53 3.13 -14.28
C ARG A 86 0.14 1.96 -13.55
N LEU A 87 0.42 2.17 -12.26
CA LEU A 87 0.85 1.11 -11.36
C LEU A 87 -0.28 0.12 -11.06
N ARG A 88 0.03 -1.18 -11.13
CA ARG A 88 -0.88 -2.31 -10.94
C ARG A 88 -0.49 -3.11 -9.72
N PHE A 89 -0.84 -2.60 -8.54
CA PHE A 89 -0.54 -3.29 -7.28
C PHE A 89 -1.21 -4.66 -7.14
N GLU A 90 -2.41 -4.83 -7.71
CA GLU A 90 -3.12 -6.13 -7.69
C GLU A 90 -2.32 -7.22 -8.40
N GLU A 91 -1.73 -6.88 -9.55
CA GLU A 91 -0.86 -7.79 -10.31
C GLU A 91 0.41 -8.13 -9.53
N LEU A 92 0.99 -7.18 -8.77
CA LEU A 92 2.13 -7.44 -7.88
C LEU A 92 1.76 -8.44 -6.78
N LEU A 93 0.57 -8.33 -6.20
CA LEU A 93 0.12 -9.31 -5.21
C LEU A 93 0.12 -10.71 -5.83
N GLU A 94 -0.39 -10.89 -7.06
CA GLU A 94 -0.41 -12.19 -7.74
C GLU A 94 0.96 -12.88 -7.81
N ARG A 95 2.06 -12.10 -7.89
CA ARG A 95 3.44 -12.61 -7.97
C ARG A 95 3.85 -13.48 -6.79
N ILE A 96 3.31 -13.23 -5.59
CA ILE A 96 3.63 -14.00 -4.39
C ILE A 96 2.88 -15.34 -4.40
N HIS A 97 3.35 -16.26 -5.24
CA HIS A 97 2.72 -17.56 -5.50
C HIS A 97 3.63 -18.74 -5.07
N PRO A 98 3.08 -19.82 -4.48
CA PRO A 98 3.86 -21.00 -4.11
C PRO A 98 4.47 -21.72 -5.32
N ALA A 99 3.68 -21.91 -6.39
CA ALA A 99 4.14 -22.60 -7.59
C ALA A 99 5.07 -21.71 -8.44
N ALA A 100 6.31 -22.15 -8.64
CA ALA A 100 7.31 -21.45 -9.45
C ALA A 100 6.90 -21.29 -10.92
N SER A 101 6.20 -22.27 -11.50
CA SER A 101 5.70 -22.19 -12.88
C SER A 101 4.70 -21.05 -13.09
N ARG A 102 3.83 -20.78 -12.09
CA ARG A 102 2.91 -19.63 -12.12
C ARG A 102 3.68 -18.31 -12.04
N VAL A 103 4.73 -18.25 -11.22
CA VAL A 103 5.62 -17.08 -11.14
C VAL A 103 6.31 -16.85 -12.48
N ALA A 104 6.92 -17.88 -13.08
CA ALA A 104 7.59 -17.74 -14.38
C ALA A 104 6.62 -17.23 -15.46
N MET A 105 5.43 -17.83 -15.56
CA MET A 105 4.42 -17.39 -16.52
C MET A 105 3.95 -15.94 -16.29
N LEU A 106 3.74 -15.53 -15.03
CA LEU A 106 3.39 -14.14 -14.71
C LEU A 106 4.55 -13.16 -14.98
N ALA A 107 5.81 -13.61 -14.85
CA ALA A 107 6.99 -12.78 -15.13
C ALA A 107 7.04 -12.39 -16.62
N GLU A 108 6.67 -13.33 -17.50
CA GLU A 108 6.61 -13.10 -18.94
C GLU A 108 5.40 -12.24 -19.35
N ARG A 109 4.25 -12.43 -18.70
CA ARG A 109 3.00 -11.74 -19.09
C ARG A 109 2.88 -10.32 -18.54
N THR A 110 3.33 -10.13 -17.30
CA THR A 110 3.21 -8.87 -16.55
C THR A 110 4.56 -8.62 -15.85
N PRO A 111 5.62 -8.31 -16.61
CA PRO A 111 6.95 -8.12 -16.06
C PRO A 111 6.97 -6.94 -15.08
N ALA A 112 7.68 -7.11 -13.98
CA ALA A 112 7.90 -6.05 -13.02
C ALA A 112 9.13 -5.20 -13.38
N SER A 113 9.15 -3.98 -12.86
CA SER A 113 10.25 -3.03 -12.92
C SER A 113 10.77 -2.74 -11.52
N PHE A 114 12.00 -2.22 -11.44
CA PHE A 114 12.58 -1.75 -10.19
C PHE A 114 12.83 -0.25 -10.26
N VAL A 115 12.35 0.49 -9.26
CA VAL A 115 12.59 1.91 -9.14
C VAL A 115 13.42 2.18 -7.89
N ALA A 116 14.68 2.54 -8.07
CA ALA A 116 15.62 2.85 -6.99
C ALA A 116 15.45 4.30 -6.51
N PHE A 117 15.51 4.53 -5.20
CA PHE A 117 15.46 5.88 -4.62
C PHE A 117 16.49 6.14 -3.51
N ASP A 118 17.29 5.13 -3.13
CA ASP A 118 18.44 5.30 -2.22
C ASP A 118 19.55 4.29 -2.54
N LEU A 119 20.79 4.65 -2.21
CA LEU A 119 21.99 3.83 -2.38
C LEU A 119 22.64 3.62 -1.01
N LEU A 120 22.71 2.36 -0.56
CA LEU A 120 23.17 1.99 0.78
C LEU A 120 24.63 1.53 0.78
N ALA A 121 25.12 1.03 -0.34
CA ALA A 121 26.52 0.67 -0.55
C ALA A 121 26.89 0.64 -2.03
N LEU A 122 28.15 0.91 -2.35
CA LEU A 122 28.72 0.82 -3.68
C LEU A 122 30.17 0.31 -3.61
N GLY A 123 30.48 -0.78 -4.31
CA GLY A 123 31.78 -1.44 -4.18
C GLY A 123 32.00 -1.95 -2.75
N ASP A 124 33.09 -1.50 -2.14
CA ASP A 124 33.45 -1.82 -0.74
C ASP A 124 33.00 -0.75 0.27
N ASP A 125 32.38 0.33 -0.20
CA ASP A 125 31.98 1.46 0.63
C ASP A 125 30.54 1.31 1.11
N SER A 126 30.36 1.35 2.43
CA SER A 126 29.04 1.54 3.06
C SER A 126 28.67 3.01 3.03
N LEU A 127 27.45 3.31 2.62
CA LEU A 127 26.90 4.67 2.57
C LEU A 127 25.85 4.92 3.65
N LEU A 128 25.64 3.98 4.59
CA LEU A 128 24.59 4.13 5.61
C LEU A 128 24.78 5.36 6.49
N ASP A 129 26.02 5.72 6.81
CA ASP A 129 26.34 6.88 7.65
C ASP A 129 26.45 8.20 6.87
N GLU A 130 26.46 8.12 5.53
CA GLU A 130 26.48 9.29 4.67
C GLU A 130 25.10 9.96 4.59
N PRO A 131 25.01 11.31 4.55
CA PRO A 131 23.74 12.01 4.43
C PRO A 131 23.09 11.80 3.05
N LEU A 132 21.77 11.98 2.95
CA LEU A 132 21.04 11.82 1.69
C LEU A 132 21.61 12.71 0.56
N SER A 133 22.11 13.90 0.90
CA SER A 133 22.77 14.81 -0.05
C SER A 133 24.02 14.22 -0.71
N VAL A 134 24.61 13.17 -0.13
CA VAL A 134 25.72 12.39 -0.70
C VAL A 134 25.18 11.14 -1.40
N ARG A 135 24.29 10.38 -0.74
CA ARG A 135 23.77 9.11 -1.28
C ARG A 135 22.96 9.30 -2.57
N ARG A 136 22.19 10.39 -2.67
CA ARG A 136 21.31 10.61 -3.82
C ARG A 136 22.08 10.90 -5.12
N PRO A 137 23.04 11.85 -5.18
CA PRO A 137 23.88 12.02 -6.36
C PRO A 137 24.69 10.75 -6.69
N ALA A 138 25.14 10.00 -5.68
CA ALA A 138 25.84 8.75 -5.90
C ALA A 138 24.95 7.67 -6.54
N LEU A 139 23.67 7.59 -6.14
CA LEU A 139 22.66 6.74 -6.79
C LEU A 139 22.49 7.11 -8.26
N GLU A 140 22.28 8.40 -8.56
CA GLU A 140 22.07 8.89 -9.92
C GLU A 140 23.28 8.63 -10.81
N ALA A 141 24.50 8.81 -10.30
CA ALA A 141 25.72 8.48 -11.01
C ALA A 141 25.87 6.97 -11.25
N ALA A 142 25.57 6.15 -10.25
CA ALA A 142 25.65 4.69 -10.35
C ALA A 142 24.63 4.09 -11.35
N LEU A 143 23.50 4.76 -11.55
CA LEU A 143 22.42 4.35 -12.44
C LEU A 143 22.32 5.18 -13.73
N ALA A 144 23.31 6.03 -14.04
CA ALA A 144 23.26 6.92 -15.19
C ALA A 144 23.14 6.20 -16.54
N GLY A 145 23.63 4.95 -16.61
CA GLY A 145 23.54 4.10 -17.80
C GLY A 145 22.41 3.06 -17.75
N ALA A 146 21.63 3.01 -16.67
CA ALA A 146 20.56 2.03 -16.52
C ALA A 146 19.40 2.31 -17.47
N ALA A 147 18.83 1.26 -18.04
CA ALA A 147 17.68 1.30 -18.93
C ALA A 147 16.51 0.48 -18.38
N ASP A 148 15.40 0.45 -19.14
CA ASP A 148 14.25 -0.39 -18.83
C ASP A 148 14.68 -1.85 -18.55
N PRO A 149 14.22 -2.48 -17.45
CA PRO A 149 13.19 -2.04 -16.49
C PRO A 149 13.72 -1.52 -15.15
N VAL A 150 14.92 -0.95 -15.11
CA VAL A 150 15.53 -0.36 -13.91
C VAL A 150 15.53 1.16 -14.03
N PHE A 151 14.93 1.84 -13.06
CA PHE A 151 14.77 3.29 -13.06
C PHE A 151 15.29 3.92 -11.77
N THR A 152 15.72 5.17 -11.88
CA THR A 152 15.93 6.02 -10.70
C THR A 152 14.68 6.86 -10.47
N ALA A 153 14.11 6.84 -9.27
CA ALA A 153 12.96 7.66 -8.91
C ALA A 153 13.27 9.14 -9.11
N LEU A 154 12.35 9.91 -9.67
CA LEU A 154 12.48 11.37 -9.75
C LEU A 154 12.58 11.98 -8.34
N ALA A 155 13.50 12.93 -8.17
CA ALA A 155 13.71 13.66 -6.94
C ALA A 155 13.90 15.15 -7.22
N SER A 156 13.45 16.00 -6.30
CA SER A 156 13.64 17.45 -6.39
C SER A 156 13.72 18.07 -4.99
N THR A 157 14.40 19.19 -4.87
CA THR A 157 14.35 20.05 -3.67
C THR A 157 13.37 21.21 -3.84
N ASP A 158 12.75 21.34 -5.02
CA ASP A 158 11.67 22.28 -5.29
C ASP A 158 10.35 21.74 -4.71
N ARG A 159 9.84 22.45 -3.70
CA ARG A 159 8.60 22.12 -3.02
C ARG A 159 7.37 22.35 -3.90
N ASP A 160 7.41 23.30 -4.83
CA ASP A 160 6.28 23.57 -5.71
C ASP A 160 6.15 22.50 -6.78
N LEU A 161 7.28 21.99 -7.29
CA LEU A 161 7.29 20.78 -8.11
C LEU A 161 6.76 19.56 -7.35
N ALA A 162 7.13 19.41 -6.06
CA ALA A 162 6.57 18.34 -5.24
C ALA A 162 5.04 18.47 -5.05
N ARG A 163 4.51 19.70 -4.95
CA ARG A 163 3.06 19.94 -4.91
C ARG A 163 2.39 19.56 -6.23
N SER A 164 3.02 19.83 -7.38
CA SER A 164 2.46 19.44 -8.67
C SER A 164 2.44 17.91 -8.82
N TRP A 165 3.51 17.21 -8.43
CA TRP A 165 3.52 15.75 -8.38
C TRP A 165 2.41 15.19 -7.50
N PHE A 166 2.22 15.78 -6.32
CA PHE A 166 1.15 15.39 -5.41
C PHE A 166 -0.24 15.55 -6.04
N ALA A 167 -0.49 16.64 -6.76
CA ALA A 167 -1.79 16.90 -7.41
C ALA A 167 -2.01 16.08 -8.69
N GLU A 168 -0.96 15.84 -9.48
CA GLU A 168 -1.08 15.31 -10.83
C GLU A 168 -0.86 13.79 -10.92
N TYR A 169 0.04 13.22 -10.12
CA TYR A 169 0.50 11.84 -10.33
C TYR A 169 -0.38 10.77 -9.70
N GLU A 170 -1.43 11.15 -8.96
CA GLU A 170 -2.34 10.20 -8.34
C GLU A 170 -2.99 9.25 -9.38
N GLY A 171 -3.34 9.78 -10.55
CA GLY A 171 -3.90 8.98 -11.65
C GLY A 171 -2.94 7.99 -12.30
N ALA A 172 -1.63 8.11 -12.07
CA ALA A 172 -0.61 7.15 -12.50
C ALA A 172 -0.41 6.02 -11.47
N GLY A 173 -1.12 6.06 -10.33
CA GLY A 173 -1.00 5.11 -9.23
C GLY A 173 0.08 5.49 -8.22
N LEU A 174 0.58 6.73 -8.24
CA LEU A 174 1.47 7.25 -7.20
C LEU A 174 0.63 7.83 -6.06
N ASP A 175 0.75 7.27 -4.86
CA ASP A 175 -0.14 7.59 -3.73
C ASP A 175 0.35 8.77 -2.88
N GLY A 176 1.09 9.70 -3.48
CA GLY A 176 1.52 10.96 -2.88
C GLY A 176 3.00 11.26 -3.03
N VAL A 177 3.59 11.87 -2.00
CA VAL A 177 5.00 12.32 -1.98
C VAL A 177 5.71 11.83 -0.72
N VAL A 178 6.99 11.52 -0.85
CA VAL A 178 7.91 11.29 0.28
C VAL A 178 8.87 12.47 0.39
N ALA A 179 8.92 13.10 1.56
CA ALA A 179 9.89 14.13 1.90
C ALA A 179 10.97 13.54 2.82
N LYS A 180 12.23 13.79 2.48
CA LYS A 180 13.41 13.25 3.15
C LYS A 180 14.38 14.38 3.55
N PRO A 181 14.83 14.44 4.81
CA PRO A 181 15.87 15.39 5.20
C PRO A 181 17.18 15.12 4.44
N LEU A 182 17.83 16.19 3.96
CA LEU A 182 19.03 16.10 3.12
C LEU A 182 20.28 15.68 3.90
N ASP A 183 20.40 16.12 5.15
CA ASP A 183 21.55 15.92 6.04
C ASP A 183 21.46 14.60 6.83
N GLN A 184 20.40 13.82 6.62
CA GLN A 184 20.14 12.63 7.39
C GLN A 184 20.82 11.37 6.82
N PRO A 185 21.61 10.65 7.64
CA PRO A 185 22.08 9.31 7.30
C PRO A 185 20.94 8.30 7.15
N TYR A 186 21.21 7.18 6.49
CA TYR A 186 20.23 6.11 6.42
C TYR A 186 20.08 5.45 7.79
N ARG A 187 18.84 5.34 8.27
CA ARG A 187 18.52 4.76 9.59
C ARG A 187 17.63 3.53 9.44
N PRO A 188 18.22 2.32 9.30
CA PRO A 188 17.46 1.09 9.08
C PRO A 188 16.37 0.88 10.13
N GLY A 189 15.14 0.62 9.69
CA GLY A 189 13.99 0.36 10.58
C GLY A 189 13.43 1.57 11.33
N GLU A 190 14.11 2.72 11.31
CA GLU A 190 13.64 3.94 11.96
C GLU A 190 12.66 4.72 11.09
N ARG A 191 11.80 5.51 11.74
CA ARG A 191 10.77 6.31 11.07
C ARG A 191 11.10 7.79 11.11
N THR A 192 11.89 8.22 10.14
CA THR A 192 12.51 9.55 10.12
C THR A 192 12.25 10.34 8.84
N MET A 193 11.78 9.68 7.78
CA MET A 193 11.23 10.35 6.59
C MET A 193 9.78 10.78 6.83
N PHE A 194 9.21 11.52 5.89
CA PHE A 194 7.82 11.98 5.93
C PHE A 194 7.10 11.56 4.66
N LYS A 195 5.87 11.06 4.79
CA LYS A 195 5.00 10.72 3.67
C LYS A 195 3.77 11.61 3.74
N ILE A 196 3.38 12.12 2.58
CA ILE A 196 2.22 12.97 2.38
C ILE A 196 1.33 12.21 1.40
N LYS A 197 0.08 11.97 1.79
CA LYS A 197 -0.93 11.25 1.01
C LYS A 197 -2.16 12.12 0.89
N HIS A 198 -2.94 11.89 -0.17
CA HIS A 198 -4.29 12.42 -0.22
C HIS A 198 -5.10 11.82 0.92
N GLU A 199 -5.71 12.68 1.72
CA GLU A 199 -6.67 12.25 2.73
C GLU A 199 -8.05 12.33 2.11
N ARG A 200 -8.66 11.17 1.89
CA ARG A 200 -10.01 11.05 1.35
C ARG A 200 -10.92 10.52 2.44
N THR A 201 -12.14 11.03 2.49
CA THR A 201 -13.17 10.54 3.42
C THR A 201 -14.38 10.02 2.66
N ALA A 202 -14.99 8.98 3.19
CA ALA A 202 -16.26 8.47 2.73
C ALA A 202 -17.21 8.30 3.91
N ASP A 203 -18.47 8.63 3.70
CA ASP A 203 -19.57 8.28 4.57
C ASP A 203 -20.00 6.84 4.24
N CYS A 204 -19.86 5.95 5.23
CA CYS A 204 -20.14 4.53 5.10
C CYS A 204 -21.20 4.08 6.10
N VAL A 205 -22.09 3.20 5.65
CA VAL A 205 -23.01 2.48 6.54
C VAL A 205 -22.20 1.48 7.37
N VAL A 206 -22.43 1.46 8.68
CA VAL A 206 -21.89 0.43 9.57
C VAL A 206 -22.95 -0.66 9.73
N ALA A 207 -22.74 -1.79 9.06
CA ALA A 207 -23.70 -2.90 9.00
C ALA A 207 -23.19 -4.16 9.74
N GLY A 208 -22.06 -4.05 10.44
CA GLY A 208 -21.58 -5.13 11.29
C GLY A 208 -20.30 -4.76 12.02
N TYR A 209 -19.84 -5.64 12.90
CA TYR A 209 -18.48 -5.57 13.42
C TYR A 209 -17.89 -6.97 13.68
N ARG A 210 -16.56 -7.08 13.69
CA ARG A 210 -15.86 -8.27 14.20
C ARG A 210 -15.43 -8.03 15.64
N GLU A 211 -15.47 -9.06 16.46
CA GLU A 211 -14.93 -8.98 17.82
C GLU A 211 -13.40 -8.96 17.81
N HIS A 212 -12.82 -8.32 18.81
CA HIS A 212 -11.38 -8.34 19.02
C HIS A 212 -10.98 -9.64 19.71
N LYS A 213 -9.77 -10.15 19.42
CA LYS A 213 -9.23 -11.38 20.03
C LYS A 213 -9.15 -11.40 21.58
N SER A 214 -9.39 -10.28 22.25
CA SER A 214 -9.28 -10.11 23.70
C SER A 214 -10.63 -10.17 24.43
N GLY A 215 -11.71 -10.55 23.76
CA GLY A 215 -13.05 -10.65 24.36
C GLY A 215 -14.12 -9.88 23.57
N PRO A 216 -15.35 -9.77 24.11
CA PRO A 216 -16.53 -9.27 23.38
C PRO A 216 -16.53 -7.74 23.24
N VAL A 217 -15.47 -7.21 22.63
CA VAL A 217 -15.27 -5.79 22.32
C VAL A 217 -15.05 -5.64 20.83
N VAL A 218 -15.31 -4.44 20.30
CA VAL A 218 -15.20 -4.22 18.84
C VAL A 218 -13.74 -4.33 18.38
N GLY A 219 -13.50 -5.27 17.47
CA GLY A 219 -12.26 -5.46 16.72
C GLY A 219 -12.17 -4.50 15.53
N SER A 220 -13.18 -4.54 14.68
CA SER A 220 -13.31 -3.70 13.50
C SER A 220 -14.77 -3.54 13.10
N LEU A 221 -15.17 -2.37 12.62
CA LEU A 221 -16.48 -2.14 12.00
C LEU A 221 -16.45 -2.58 10.54
N LEU A 222 -17.52 -3.22 10.05
CA LEU A 222 -17.71 -3.56 8.65
C LEU A 222 -18.46 -2.42 7.96
N LEU A 223 -17.92 -1.96 6.83
CA LEU A 223 -18.38 -0.77 6.13
C LEU A 223 -19.11 -1.12 4.85
N GLY A 224 -20.21 -0.41 4.58
CA GLY A 224 -21.02 -0.55 3.38
C GLY A 224 -21.26 0.76 2.65
N ILE A 225 -21.35 0.68 1.32
CA ILE A 225 -21.77 1.76 0.41
C ILE A 225 -22.79 1.18 -0.58
N ASN A 226 -23.85 1.91 -0.86
CA ASN A 226 -24.88 1.48 -1.81
C ASN A 226 -24.41 1.65 -3.26
N ASP A 227 -24.61 0.62 -4.07
CA ASP A 227 -24.47 0.70 -5.52
C ASP A 227 -25.63 1.45 -6.18
N ALA A 228 -25.59 1.57 -7.51
CA ALA A 228 -26.61 2.28 -8.28
C ALA A 228 -28.00 1.64 -8.18
N GLU A 229 -28.07 0.34 -7.84
CA GLU A 229 -29.31 -0.40 -7.62
C GLU A 229 -29.77 -0.38 -6.15
N GLY A 230 -29.07 0.36 -5.27
CA GLY A 230 -29.40 0.48 -3.86
C GLY A 230 -28.99 -0.73 -3.01
N ARG A 231 -28.14 -1.62 -3.52
CA ARG A 231 -27.63 -2.76 -2.75
C ARG A 231 -26.41 -2.35 -1.94
N LEU A 232 -26.40 -2.71 -0.66
CA LEU A 232 -25.31 -2.37 0.25
C LEU A 232 -24.07 -3.23 -0.03
N GLN A 233 -23.11 -2.68 -0.76
CA GLN A 233 -21.84 -3.32 -1.06
C GLN A 233 -20.89 -3.17 0.12
N HIS A 234 -20.27 -4.26 0.57
CA HIS A 234 -19.23 -4.13 1.59
C HIS A 234 -17.91 -3.67 0.97
N VAL A 235 -17.44 -2.52 1.46
CA VAL A 235 -16.29 -1.82 0.92
C VAL A 235 -15.04 -1.96 1.79
N GLY A 236 -15.11 -2.70 2.89
CA GLY A 236 -13.96 -2.93 3.76
C GLY A 236 -14.29 -2.74 5.23
N VAL A 237 -13.23 -2.62 6.04
CA VAL A 237 -13.36 -2.51 7.49
C VAL A 237 -12.68 -1.26 8.03
N CYS A 238 -13.21 -0.76 9.14
CA CYS A 238 -12.59 0.29 9.95
C CYS A 238 -12.08 -0.29 11.27
N ALA A 239 -10.83 -0.02 11.64
CA ALA A 239 -10.23 -0.58 12.86
C ALA A 239 -9.22 0.38 13.53
N ALA A 240 -8.25 -0.18 14.26
CA ALA A 240 -7.20 0.53 15.01
C ALA A 240 -7.70 1.39 16.21
N PHE A 241 -8.85 1.05 16.77
CA PHE A 241 -9.38 1.70 17.97
C PHE A 241 -8.51 1.42 19.22
N PRO A 242 -8.29 2.43 20.09
CA PRO A 242 -7.78 2.21 21.45
C PRO A 242 -8.71 1.27 22.24
N MET A 243 -8.17 0.52 23.21
CA MET A 243 -8.95 -0.50 23.93
C MET A 243 -10.19 0.07 24.65
N ALA A 244 -10.10 1.29 25.19
CA ALA A 244 -11.26 1.97 25.78
C ALA A 244 -12.37 2.17 24.74
N ARG A 245 -12.03 2.71 23.56
CA ARG A 245 -12.98 2.94 22.47
C ARG A 245 -13.62 1.66 21.94
N ARG A 246 -12.89 0.53 21.96
CA ARG A 246 -13.45 -0.78 21.57
C ARG A 246 -14.60 -1.23 22.48
N ARG A 247 -14.52 -0.91 23.77
CA ARG A 247 -15.57 -1.21 24.76
C ARG A 247 -16.77 -0.29 24.57
N GLU A 248 -16.52 1.01 24.46
CA GLU A 248 -17.56 2.02 24.19
C GLU A 248 -18.34 1.67 22.90
N LEU A 249 -17.65 1.32 21.82
CA LEU A 249 -18.31 0.90 20.57
C LEU A 249 -19.17 -0.35 20.75
N ALA A 250 -18.77 -1.30 21.60
CA ALA A 250 -19.54 -2.51 21.83
C ALA A 250 -20.87 -2.20 22.54
N GLU A 251 -20.87 -1.23 23.45
CA GLU A 251 -22.05 -0.70 24.15
C GLU A 251 -22.92 0.16 23.22
N GLU A 252 -22.31 1.10 22.49
CA GLU A 252 -23.00 1.99 21.54
C GLU A 252 -23.76 1.21 20.45
N LEU A 253 -23.19 0.10 20.00
CA LEU A 253 -23.74 -0.72 18.92
C LEU A 253 -24.63 -1.86 19.43
N ALA A 254 -24.66 -2.13 20.74
CA ALA A 254 -25.49 -3.19 21.32
C ALA A 254 -26.98 -3.11 20.92
N PRO A 255 -27.63 -1.91 20.93
CA PRO A 255 -29.03 -1.79 20.53
C PRO A 255 -29.29 -2.13 19.06
N LEU A 256 -28.26 -2.07 18.20
CA LEU A 256 -28.36 -2.31 16.77
C LEU A 256 -28.08 -3.76 16.39
N ARG A 257 -27.60 -4.59 17.33
CA ARG A 257 -27.29 -6.00 17.06
C ARG A 257 -28.53 -6.74 16.57
N MET A 258 -28.31 -7.63 15.61
CA MET A 258 -29.31 -8.54 15.09
C MET A 258 -28.96 -9.95 15.55
N ASP A 259 -29.89 -10.60 16.26
CA ASP A 259 -29.74 -12.00 16.67
C ASP A 259 -29.91 -12.96 15.49
N ASP A 260 -30.69 -12.55 14.47
CA ASP A 260 -30.88 -13.27 13.22
C ASP A 260 -30.46 -12.40 12.03
N PRO A 261 -29.43 -12.79 11.25
CA PRO A 261 -28.98 -12.05 10.08
C PRO A 261 -29.84 -12.31 8.83
N SER A 262 -30.89 -13.14 8.87
CA SER A 262 -31.68 -13.52 7.67
C SER A 262 -32.24 -12.34 6.87
N GLY A 263 -32.64 -11.25 7.54
CA GLY A 263 -33.10 -10.00 6.91
C GLY A 263 -32.01 -8.95 6.70
N HIS A 264 -30.76 -9.25 7.03
CA HIS A 264 -29.65 -8.33 6.89
C HIS A 264 -29.23 -8.24 5.41
N PRO A 265 -28.80 -7.07 4.86
CA PRO A 265 -28.34 -6.95 3.47
C PRO A 265 -27.20 -7.92 3.10
N TRP A 266 -26.50 -8.36 4.15
CA TRP A 266 -25.36 -9.26 4.12
C TRP A 266 -25.67 -10.65 4.69
N GLY A 267 -26.94 -10.94 4.95
CA GLY A 267 -27.42 -12.18 5.58
C GLY A 267 -27.16 -13.42 4.75
N ALA A 268 -27.30 -13.31 3.42
CA ALA A 268 -26.98 -14.38 2.47
C ALA A 268 -25.48 -14.77 2.46
N TRP A 269 -24.61 -14.05 3.18
CA TRP A 269 -23.18 -14.34 3.28
C TRP A 269 -22.83 -15.38 4.34
N ALA A 270 -23.80 -15.85 5.14
CA ALA A 270 -23.62 -17.00 6.02
C ALA A 270 -23.57 -18.34 5.26
N ASP A 271 -23.87 -18.33 3.95
CA ASP A 271 -23.94 -19.52 3.08
C ASP A 271 -22.69 -19.60 2.18
N GLU A 272 -21.88 -20.66 2.33
CA GLU A 272 -20.58 -20.86 1.66
C GLU A 272 -20.67 -20.81 0.11
N ALA A 273 -21.85 -21.06 -0.46
CA ALA A 273 -22.08 -21.11 -1.91
C ALA A 273 -22.06 -19.72 -2.59
N ALA A 274 -22.24 -18.62 -1.85
CA ALA A 274 -22.32 -17.26 -2.40
C ALA A 274 -20.96 -16.67 -2.85
N HIS A 275 -19.85 -17.37 -2.62
CA HIS A 275 -18.49 -16.85 -2.81
C HIS A 275 -17.95 -16.89 -4.27
N ALA A 276 -18.71 -17.38 -5.24
CA ALA A 276 -18.22 -17.63 -6.60
C ALA A 276 -18.30 -16.41 -7.57
N GLY A 277 -19.14 -15.40 -7.30
CA GLY A 277 -19.42 -14.31 -8.26
C GLY A 277 -19.17 -12.87 -7.77
N ALA A 278 -19.15 -12.66 -6.45
CA ALA A 278 -18.84 -11.37 -5.83
C ALA A 278 -18.09 -11.64 -4.52
N ARG A 279 -16.90 -11.05 -4.32
CA ARG A 279 -16.11 -11.27 -3.09
C ARG A 279 -16.59 -10.35 -1.96
N LEU A 280 -17.59 -10.86 -1.25
CA LEU A 280 -18.31 -10.26 -0.11
C LEU A 280 -17.53 -10.56 1.22
N PRO A 281 -17.68 -9.81 2.33
CA PRO A 281 -16.86 -9.96 3.53
C PRO A 281 -17.07 -11.29 4.22
N GLY A 282 -15.97 -11.76 4.82
CA GLY A 282 -15.84 -13.16 5.19
C GLY A 282 -15.17 -13.98 4.07
N ALA A 283 -15.05 -13.46 2.85
CA ALA A 283 -14.30 -14.12 1.80
C ALA A 283 -12.86 -14.40 2.24
N VAL A 284 -12.52 -15.69 2.31
CA VAL A 284 -11.17 -16.15 2.59
C VAL A 284 -10.30 -15.81 1.38
N SER A 285 -9.44 -14.82 1.54
CA SER A 285 -8.30 -14.62 0.64
C SER A 285 -7.12 -15.48 1.07
N ARG A 286 -6.18 -15.74 0.16
CA ARG A 286 -4.88 -16.37 0.48
C ARG A 286 -4.08 -15.64 1.56
N TRP A 287 -4.39 -14.35 1.79
CA TRP A 287 -3.71 -13.48 2.76
C TRP A 287 -4.37 -13.47 4.14
N THR A 288 -5.60 -13.98 4.25
CA THR A 288 -6.37 -14.02 5.52
C THR A 288 -6.02 -15.20 6.40
N GLY A 289 -5.33 -16.22 5.89
CA GLY A 289 -4.62 -17.27 6.65
C GLY A 289 -5.34 -17.77 7.92
N GLY A 290 -6.33 -18.66 7.78
CA GLY A 290 -6.97 -19.37 8.90
C GLY A 290 -7.65 -18.51 9.97
N LYS A 291 -7.77 -17.19 9.76
CA LYS A 291 -8.39 -16.29 10.74
C LYS A 291 -9.88 -16.55 10.86
N ASP A 292 -10.39 -16.43 12.08
CA ASP A 292 -11.82 -16.32 12.31
C ASP A 292 -12.33 -15.03 11.68
N LEU A 293 -13.25 -15.17 10.72
CA LEU A 293 -13.89 -14.06 10.00
C LEU A 293 -15.33 -13.84 10.47
N SER A 294 -15.73 -14.50 11.57
CA SER A 294 -17.01 -14.28 12.24
C SER A 294 -17.23 -12.78 12.51
N TRP A 295 -18.49 -12.39 12.43
CA TRP A 295 -18.92 -11.02 12.60
C TRP A 295 -20.31 -11.00 13.24
N VAL A 296 -20.59 -9.90 13.92
CA VAL A 296 -21.89 -9.62 14.54
C VAL A 296 -22.64 -8.68 13.61
N ALA A 297 -23.85 -9.09 13.22
CA ALA A 297 -24.72 -8.30 12.37
C ALA A 297 -25.31 -7.12 13.12
N LEU A 298 -25.37 -5.97 12.44
CA LEU A 298 -26.01 -4.76 12.94
C LEU A 298 -27.08 -4.31 11.97
N ARG A 299 -28.21 -3.81 12.48
CA ARG A 299 -29.16 -3.09 11.63
C ARG A 299 -28.42 -1.92 10.95
N PRO A 300 -28.48 -1.80 9.61
CA PRO A 300 -27.66 -0.86 8.83
C PRO A 300 -28.18 0.59 8.94
N GLU A 301 -28.26 1.11 10.16
CA GLU A 301 -28.89 2.39 10.50
C GLU A 301 -27.86 3.49 10.84
N ARG A 302 -26.59 3.12 11.06
CA ARG A 302 -25.53 4.04 11.46
C ARG A 302 -24.61 4.36 10.31
N VAL A 303 -24.27 5.64 10.18
CA VAL A 303 -23.29 6.13 9.22
C VAL A 303 -22.06 6.66 9.94
N ALA A 304 -20.88 6.22 9.51
CA ALA A 304 -19.60 6.72 9.96
C ALA A 304 -18.86 7.38 8.79
N GLU A 305 -18.27 8.54 9.04
CA GLU A 305 -17.24 9.09 8.17
C GLU A 305 -15.93 8.37 8.46
N VAL A 306 -15.31 7.82 7.42
CA VAL A 306 -14.03 7.12 7.51
C VAL A 306 -13.05 7.73 6.53
N ALA A 307 -11.78 7.83 6.93
CA ALA A 307 -10.70 8.12 6.01
C ALA A 307 -10.20 6.82 5.35
N TYR A 308 -9.99 6.87 4.05
CA TYR A 308 -9.48 5.75 3.25
C TYR A 308 -8.33 6.23 2.34
N ASP A 309 -7.42 5.32 2.02
CA ASP A 309 -6.28 5.63 1.14
C ASP A 309 -6.73 5.70 -0.32
N HIS A 310 -7.11 4.56 -0.91
CA HIS A 310 -7.55 4.45 -2.30
C HIS A 310 -8.63 3.37 -2.46
N MET A 311 -9.30 3.33 -3.61
CA MET A 311 -10.16 2.22 -4.01
C MET A 311 -9.34 1.12 -4.71
N GLU A 312 -9.69 -0.14 -4.47
CA GLU A 312 -9.22 -1.34 -5.17
C GLU A 312 -10.46 -2.02 -5.76
N GLY A 313 -10.74 -1.75 -7.04
CA GLY A 313 -12.05 -2.03 -7.63
C GLY A 313 -13.16 -1.27 -6.90
N THR A 314 -14.08 -1.98 -6.27
CA THR A 314 -15.24 -1.42 -5.56
C THR A 314 -15.04 -1.30 -4.03
N ARG A 315 -13.84 -1.51 -3.49
CA ARG A 315 -13.59 -1.49 -2.04
C ARG A 315 -12.43 -0.58 -1.64
N PHE A 316 -12.34 -0.20 -0.38
CA PHE A 316 -11.17 0.45 0.17
C PHE A 316 -9.96 -0.49 0.16
N ARG A 317 -8.85 0.08 -0.28
CA ARG A 317 -7.53 -0.49 -0.13
C ARG A 317 -7.01 -0.15 1.26
N HIS A 318 -6.63 -1.19 2.00
CA HIS A 318 -6.30 -1.13 3.44
C HIS A 318 -7.49 -0.87 4.37
N THR A 319 -7.21 -1.00 5.67
CA THR A 319 -8.18 -0.72 6.74
C THR A 319 -8.43 0.78 6.83
N ALA A 320 -9.68 1.20 6.75
CA ALA A 320 -10.09 2.59 6.88
C ALA A 320 -9.97 3.08 8.34
N GLN A 321 -9.84 4.39 8.52
CA GLN A 321 -9.72 5.03 9.83
C GLN A 321 -11.00 5.76 10.20
N PHE A 322 -11.52 5.51 11.40
CA PHE A 322 -12.72 6.20 11.89
C PHE A 322 -12.42 7.68 12.08
N ARG A 323 -13.26 8.56 11.53
CA ARG A 323 -13.21 10.00 11.82
C ARG A 323 -14.28 10.36 12.84
N ARG A 324 -15.55 10.11 12.49
CA ARG A 324 -16.70 10.46 13.35
C ARG A 324 -17.97 9.75 12.91
N TRP A 325 -18.94 9.69 13.81
CA TRP A 325 -20.31 9.35 13.46
C TRP A 325 -20.96 10.51 12.68
N ARG A 326 -21.83 10.17 11.73
CA ARG A 326 -22.57 11.12 10.87
C ARG A 326 -24.07 10.98 11.09
N PRO A 327 -24.60 11.48 12.23
CA PRO A 327 -26.04 11.44 12.50
C PRO A 327 -26.84 12.33 11.52
N ASP A 328 -26.15 13.20 10.78
CA ASP A 328 -26.67 14.06 9.72
C ASP A 328 -26.84 13.34 8.36
N ARG A 329 -26.45 12.06 8.27
CA ARG A 329 -26.53 11.25 7.05
C ARG A 329 -27.46 10.07 7.23
N THR A 330 -28.14 9.67 6.15
CA THR A 330 -28.93 8.43 6.11
C THR A 330 -28.13 7.32 5.42
N PRO A 331 -28.37 6.04 5.75
CA PRO A 331 -27.69 4.93 5.11
C PRO A 331 -27.78 4.94 3.58
N GLU A 332 -28.94 5.33 3.03
CA GLU A 332 -29.21 5.38 1.58
C GLU A 332 -28.38 6.46 0.88
N SER A 333 -28.00 7.53 1.60
CA SER A 333 -27.18 8.61 1.05
C SER A 333 -25.72 8.23 0.85
N CYS A 334 -25.27 7.13 1.46
CA CYS A 334 -23.92 6.59 1.31
C CYS A 334 -23.80 5.82 -0.02
N THR A 335 -23.50 6.51 -1.12
CA THR A 335 -23.38 5.91 -2.47
C THR A 335 -21.96 6.05 -3.03
N TYR A 336 -21.60 5.29 -4.08
CA TYR A 336 -20.29 5.39 -4.72
C TYR A 336 -20.01 6.78 -5.35
N ALA A 337 -21.05 7.56 -5.65
CA ALA A 337 -20.90 8.89 -6.24
C ALA A 337 -20.18 9.89 -5.32
N GLN A 338 -20.06 9.59 -4.02
CA GLN A 338 -19.30 10.41 -3.08
C GLN A 338 -17.77 10.21 -3.19
N LEU A 339 -17.33 9.12 -3.81
CA LEU A 339 -15.92 8.74 -3.84
C LEU A 339 -15.21 9.53 -4.93
N GLU A 340 -14.09 10.17 -4.59
CA GLU A 340 -13.28 10.89 -5.55
C GLU A 340 -12.51 9.92 -6.46
N GLU A 341 -12.65 10.06 -7.78
CA GLU A 341 -11.81 9.38 -8.77
C GLU A 341 -10.62 10.28 -9.14
N PRO A 342 -9.36 9.82 -8.97
CA PRO A 342 -8.20 10.59 -9.41
C PRO A 342 -8.22 10.82 -10.93
N VAL A 343 -7.85 12.03 -11.37
CA VAL A 343 -7.64 12.35 -12.79
C VAL A 343 -6.50 11.49 -13.33
N SER A 344 -6.71 10.79 -14.45
CA SER A 344 -5.70 9.92 -15.07
C SER A 344 -4.42 10.67 -15.43
N TYR A 345 -3.26 10.08 -15.13
CA TYR A 345 -1.94 10.59 -15.54
C TYR A 345 -1.12 9.46 -16.16
N ASP A 346 -0.28 9.79 -17.15
CA ASP A 346 0.57 8.81 -17.84
C ASP A 346 1.88 8.57 -17.07
N LEU A 347 2.01 7.38 -16.48
CA LEU A 347 3.18 6.95 -15.74
C LEU A 347 4.48 6.96 -16.59
N ALA A 348 4.41 6.84 -17.92
CA ALA A 348 5.59 6.88 -18.77
C ALA A 348 6.42 8.16 -18.56
N ARG A 349 5.75 9.30 -18.40
CA ARG A 349 6.39 10.59 -18.13
C ARG A 349 7.13 10.62 -16.79
N VAL A 350 6.60 9.93 -15.78
CA VAL A 350 7.21 9.81 -14.44
C VAL A 350 8.47 8.93 -14.49
N LEU A 351 8.44 7.89 -15.33
CA LEU A 351 9.59 7.01 -15.56
C LEU A 351 10.64 7.61 -16.52
N GLY A 352 10.46 8.86 -16.96
CA GLY A 352 11.39 9.55 -17.86
C GLY A 352 11.38 9.04 -19.30
N ARG A 353 10.23 8.52 -19.77
CA ARG A 353 10.02 8.02 -21.14
C ARG A 353 9.28 8.99 -22.04
#